data_AF-A0A1Y6JTV2-F1
#
_entry.id   AF-A0A1Y6JTV2-F1
#
_cell.length_a   1.000
_cell.length_b   1.000
_cell.length_c   1.000
_cell.angle_alpha   90.00
_cell.angle_beta   90.00
_cell.angle_gamma   90.00
#
_symmetry.space_group_name_H-M   'P 1'
#
loop_
_entity.id
_entity.type
_entity.pdbx_description
1 polymer ?
#
loop_
_entity_poly.entity_id
_entity_poly.type
_entity_poly.pdbx_seq_one_letter_code
_entity_poly.pdbx_strand_id
1 'polypeptide(L)'
;MSKSLQAIRGMNDILPEQTPLWRHFEGTVSRLLDNYGYRQIRMPIVEFTDLFKRSIGEVTDIVEKEMYTFADRNGDSLTLRPEGTAACVRAVLEHGITGGGQVQKLWYIGPMFRHERPQKGRYRQFHQIGVEVFNLDGPDIDAELIVMTWRLWGMLGIRNAVKLELNSLGTSEARARYREALVEFLSARLDQLDEDSQRRLKTNPLRVLDTKHPETQAVLVDAPKLADYLDEESRVHFEGLKARLDAAGIPYVINPKLVRGLDYYSKTVFEWVTDQLGAQGTVCAGGRYDGLVEQMGGKPTAGVGFAMGIERLVLLLETLEQIPEEISRQVDVYLCAFGEAAELAGLTLAEQVRDRLPNLRLQVNAGAGSFKSQFKKADKSGALYALILGDEELGQKIIGVKPLRGQGEQQNIAWDALSEHLASCVVQG
;
A
#
# COMPACT_ATOMS: atom_id res chain seq x y z
N MET A 1 -34.73 16.83 -15.38
CA MET A 1 -34.04 16.59 -14.10
C MET A 1 -32.57 16.36 -14.40
N SER A 2 -31.65 17.09 -13.77
CA SER A 2 -30.22 16.77 -13.90
C SER A 2 -29.97 15.40 -13.28
N LYS A 3 -29.14 14.57 -13.93
CA LYS A 3 -28.70 13.31 -13.33
C LYS A 3 -27.94 13.63 -12.04
N SER A 4 -28.19 12.88 -10.97
CA SER A 4 -27.36 12.97 -9.75
C SER A 4 -25.92 12.65 -10.11
N LEU A 5 -24.97 13.47 -9.66
CA LEU A 5 -23.55 13.18 -9.82
C LEU A 5 -23.17 11.97 -8.96
N GLN A 6 -22.33 11.10 -9.50
CA GLN A 6 -21.87 9.87 -8.85
C GLN A 6 -20.37 9.69 -9.09
N ALA A 7 -19.69 9.02 -8.17
CA ALA A 7 -18.31 8.62 -8.35
C ALA A 7 -18.13 7.72 -9.59
N ILE A 8 -16.98 7.81 -10.23
CA ILE A 8 -16.65 6.97 -11.39
C ILE A 8 -16.57 5.51 -10.90
N ARG A 9 -17.20 4.60 -11.63
CA ARG A 9 -17.14 3.17 -11.31
C ARG A 9 -15.68 2.72 -11.18
N GLY A 10 -15.32 2.17 -10.01
CA GLY A 10 -13.97 1.71 -9.70
C GLY A 10 -13.03 2.81 -9.19
N MET A 11 -13.52 4.01 -8.91
CA MET A 11 -12.79 5.11 -8.25
C MET A 11 -13.61 5.51 -7.02
N ASN A 12 -13.42 4.77 -5.93
CA ASN A 12 -14.30 4.85 -4.77
C ASN A 12 -13.85 5.96 -3.81
N ASP A 13 -14.81 6.65 -3.19
CA ASP A 13 -14.53 7.48 -2.02
C ASP A 13 -14.12 6.60 -0.84
N ILE A 14 -13.15 7.06 -0.04
CA ILE A 14 -12.78 6.44 1.23
C ILE A 14 -13.43 7.29 2.33
N LEU A 15 -14.42 6.72 3.01
CA LEU A 15 -15.29 7.47 3.93
C LEU A 15 -14.69 7.58 5.34
N PRO A 16 -15.17 8.52 6.19
CA PRO A 16 -14.67 8.71 7.55
C PRO A 16 -14.64 7.44 8.40
N GLU A 17 -15.54 6.49 8.18
CA GLU A 17 -15.58 5.20 8.88
C GLU A 17 -14.43 4.27 8.47
N GLN A 18 -13.87 4.46 7.27
CA GLN A 18 -12.80 3.62 6.71
C GLN A 18 -11.41 4.25 6.93
N THR A 19 -11.32 5.58 6.89
CA THR A 19 -10.03 6.29 6.98
C THR A 19 -9.16 5.97 8.22
N PRO A 20 -9.67 5.60 9.41
CA PRO A 20 -8.81 5.30 10.55
C PRO A 20 -7.91 4.08 10.31
N LEU A 21 -8.44 3.02 9.68
CA LEU A 21 -7.67 1.82 9.36
C LEU A 21 -6.63 2.10 8.27
N TRP A 22 -6.98 2.92 7.30
CA TRP A 22 -6.03 3.40 6.29
C TRP A 22 -4.87 4.17 6.93
N ARG A 23 -5.17 5.18 7.75
CA ARG A 23 -4.14 5.99 8.42
C ARG A 23 -3.27 5.14 9.35
N HIS A 24 -3.86 4.14 10.02
CA HIS A 24 -3.11 3.20 10.85
C HIS A 24 -2.12 2.38 10.01
N PHE A 25 -2.59 1.81 8.91
CA PHE A 25 -1.75 1.06 7.99
C PHE A 25 -0.62 1.95 7.42
N GLU A 26 -0.96 3.11 6.88
CA GLU A 26 -0.01 4.08 6.31
C GLU A 26 1.04 4.52 7.34
N GLY A 27 0.61 4.87 8.55
CA GLY A 27 1.52 5.25 9.63
C GLY A 27 2.42 4.11 10.09
N THR A 28 1.92 2.87 10.08
CA THR A 28 2.70 1.67 10.42
C THR A 28 3.78 1.40 9.37
N VAL A 29 3.44 1.51 8.09
CA VAL A 29 4.39 1.35 6.98
C VAL A 29 5.42 2.48 6.97
N SER A 30 5.01 3.73 7.16
CA SER A 30 5.94 4.87 7.22
C SER A 30 6.99 4.70 8.32
N ARG A 31 6.55 4.39 9.55
CA ARG A 31 7.48 4.15 10.68
C ARG A 31 8.42 2.97 10.41
N LEU A 32 7.92 1.91 9.77
CA LEU A 32 8.75 0.78 9.38
C LEU A 32 9.84 1.22 8.40
N LEU A 33 9.48 1.96 7.35
CA LEU A 33 10.41 2.40 6.32
C LEU A 33 11.46 3.38 6.88
N ASP A 34 11.06 4.27 7.78
CA ASP A 34 11.97 5.18 8.49
C ASP A 34 13.01 4.39 9.31
N ASN A 35 12.60 3.31 9.98
CA ASN A 35 13.51 2.44 10.75
C ASN A 35 14.52 1.68 9.89
N TYR A 36 14.25 1.49 8.60
CA TYR A 36 15.18 0.88 7.64
C TYR A 36 15.95 1.92 6.81
N GLY A 37 15.77 3.22 7.10
CA GLY A 37 16.48 4.33 6.44
C GLY A 37 15.98 4.66 5.03
N TYR A 38 14.78 4.22 4.66
CA TYR A 38 14.17 4.58 3.38
C TYR A 38 13.61 6.00 3.45
N ARG A 39 13.82 6.79 2.39
CA ARG A 39 13.38 8.19 2.33
C ARG A 39 12.20 8.36 1.39
N GLN A 40 11.22 9.18 1.80
CA GLN A 40 10.05 9.40 0.99
C GLN A 40 10.37 10.25 -0.25
N ILE A 41 9.89 9.81 -1.42
CA ILE A 41 9.82 10.59 -2.67
C ILE A 41 8.35 10.76 -3.08
N ARG A 42 8.03 11.92 -3.67
CA ARG A 42 6.68 12.22 -4.18
C ARG A 42 6.76 12.63 -5.63
N MET A 43 5.96 11.98 -6.46
CA MET A 43 5.97 12.14 -7.91
C MET A 43 4.60 12.64 -8.38
N PRO A 44 4.54 13.37 -9.51
CA PRO A 44 3.29 13.78 -10.13
C PRO A 44 2.32 12.61 -10.37
N ILE A 45 1.03 12.94 -10.49
CA ILE A 45 -0.01 11.98 -10.88
C ILE A 45 0.01 11.69 -12.37
N VAL A 46 0.42 12.68 -13.17
CA VAL A 46 0.49 12.61 -14.62
C VAL A 46 1.95 12.65 -15.06
N GLU A 47 2.29 11.83 -16.04
CA GLU A 47 3.59 11.82 -16.72
C GLU A 47 3.35 11.82 -18.23
N PHE A 48 4.39 12.14 -19.01
CA PHE A 48 4.34 11.91 -20.45
C PHE A 48 4.09 10.43 -20.74
N THR A 49 3.18 10.14 -21.67
CA THR A 49 2.79 8.76 -22.02
C THR A 49 3.98 7.89 -22.42
N ASP A 50 4.98 8.48 -23.08
CA ASP A 50 6.20 7.79 -23.52
C ASP A 50 7.00 7.18 -22.37
N LEU A 51 6.89 7.74 -21.16
CA LEU A 51 7.52 7.16 -19.96
C LEU A 51 7.07 5.72 -19.76
N PHE A 52 5.75 5.49 -19.75
CA PHE A 52 5.16 4.18 -19.44
C PHE A 52 5.28 3.21 -20.62
N LYS A 53 5.12 3.70 -21.86
CA LYS A 53 5.32 2.88 -23.06
C LYS A 53 6.72 2.28 -23.12
N ARG A 54 7.74 3.11 -22.87
CA ARG A 54 9.14 2.68 -22.92
C ARG A 54 9.52 1.79 -21.74
N SER A 55 9.05 2.08 -20.53
CA SER A 55 9.48 1.36 -19.32
C SER A 55 8.76 0.03 -19.11
N ILE A 56 7.42 0.03 -19.16
CA ILE A 56 6.60 -1.14 -18.80
C ILE A 56 6.63 -2.19 -19.93
N GLY A 57 6.76 -1.74 -21.17
CA GLY A 57 6.75 -2.57 -22.38
C GLY A 57 5.46 -2.40 -23.17
N GLU A 58 5.59 -2.14 -24.48
CA GLU A 58 4.46 -1.83 -25.38
C GLU A 58 3.42 -2.94 -25.50
N VAL A 59 3.83 -4.20 -25.30
CA VAL A 59 3.00 -5.40 -25.45
C VAL A 59 2.37 -5.87 -24.13
N THR A 60 2.45 -5.05 -23.08
CA THR A 60 1.80 -5.37 -21.81
C THR A 60 0.33 -4.97 -21.83
N ASP A 61 -0.53 -5.74 -21.15
CA ASP A 61 -1.95 -5.36 -21.01
C ASP A 61 -2.12 -3.95 -20.43
N ILE A 62 -1.20 -3.52 -19.54
CA ILE A 62 -1.21 -2.18 -18.95
C ILE A 62 -1.12 -1.13 -20.04
N VAL A 63 -0.07 -1.19 -20.88
CA VAL A 63 0.19 -0.19 -21.92
C VAL A 63 -0.83 -0.28 -23.06
N GLU A 64 -1.23 -1.49 -23.46
CA GLU A 64 -2.16 -1.67 -24.59
C GLU A 64 -3.60 -1.24 -24.26
N LYS A 65 -4.08 -1.50 -23.03
CA LYS A 65 -5.53 -1.49 -22.73
C LYS A 65 -5.92 -0.78 -21.45
N GLU A 66 -5.00 -0.56 -20.52
CA GLU A 66 -5.35 -0.13 -19.16
C GLU A 66 -4.91 1.30 -18.81
N MET A 67 -4.07 1.95 -19.62
CA MET A 67 -3.66 3.34 -19.33
C MET A 67 -4.78 4.36 -19.55
N TYR A 68 -4.91 5.29 -18.61
CA TYR A 68 -5.74 6.48 -18.77
C TYR A 68 -4.91 7.60 -19.42
N THR A 69 -4.93 7.64 -20.75
CA THR A 69 -4.18 8.59 -21.57
C THR A 69 -5.09 9.69 -22.14
N PHE A 70 -4.62 10.94 -22.13
CA PHE A 70 -5.32 12.09 -22.69
C PHE A 70 -4.33 13.09 -23.31
N ALA A 71 -4.83 13.96 -24.18
CA ALA A 71 -4.07 15.09 -24.68
C ALA A 71 -4.22 16.28 -23.72
N ASP A 72 -3.11 16.91 -23.32
CA ASP A 72 -3.16 18.19 -22.64
C ASP A 72 -3.60 19.31 -23.62
N ARG A 73 -3.87 20.50 -23.10
CA ARG A 73 -4.29 21.67 -23.89
C ARG A 73 -3.31 22.04 -25.02
N ASN A 74 -2.04 21.68 -24.88
CA ASN A 74 -1.00 21.91 -25.89
C ASN A 74 -0.83 20.74 -26.87
N GLY A 75 -1.61 19.66 -26.73
CA GLY A 75 -1.54 18.46 -27.56
C GLY A 75 -0.59 17.37 -27.04
N ASP A 76 0.16 17.63 -25.96
CA ASP A 76 1.05 16.65 -25.34
C ASP A 76 0.26 15.43 -24.83
N SER A 77 0.76 14.23 -25.10
CA SER A 77 0.14 13.00 -24.61
C SER A 77 0.57 12.75 -23.16
N LEU A 78 -0.38 12.88 -22.24
CA LEU A 78 -0.19 12.63 -20.82
C LEU A 78 -0.97 11.38 -20.39
N THR A 79 -0.45 10.70 -19.39
CA THR A 79 -1.06 9.50 -18.81
C THR A 79 -1.10 9.59 -17.29
N LEU A 80 -2.24 9.26 -16.69
CA LEU A 80 -2.33 9.03 -15.24
C LEU A 80 -1.48 7.80 -14.90
N ARG A 81 -0.59 7.93 -13.93
CA ARG A 81 0.39 6.87 -13.62
C ARG A 81 -0.30 5.52 -13.29
N PRO A 82 0.03 4.43 -14.01
CA PRO A 82 -0.50 3.10 -13.72
C PRO A 82 0.32 2.34 -12.67
N GLU A 83 1.52 2.84 -12.34
CA GLU A 83 2.48 2.29 -11.38
C GLU A 83 3.49 3.39 -10.98
N GLY A 84 4.34 3.12 -9.98
CA GLY A 84 5.24 4.14 -9.40
C GLY A 84 6.74 3.99 -9.68
N THR A 85 7.20 2.82 -10.09
CA THR A 85 8.61 2.51 -10.34
C THR A 85 9.16 3.32 -11.52
N ALA A 86 8.48 3.37 -12.69
CA ALA A 86 8.99 4.15 -13.83
C ALA A 86 9.03 5.65 -13.51
N ALA A 87 8.02 6.18 -12.82
CA ALA A 87 8.03 7.56 -12.34
C ALA A 87 9.20 7.81 -11.38
N CYS A 88 9.55 6.83 -10.53
CA CYS A 88 10.66 6.95 -9.59
C CYS A 88 12.00 6.96 -10.30
N VAL A 89 12.19 6.07 -11.28
CA VAL A 89 13.38 6.06 -12.14
C VAL A 89 13.50 7.38 -12.90
N ARG A 90 12.40 7.92 -13.45
CA ARG A 90 12.39 9.23 -14.13
C ARG A 90 12.85 10.34 -13.20
N ALA A 91 12.31 10.42 -11.98
CA ALA A 91 12.70 11.42 -10.99
C ALA A 91 14.16 11.27 -10.56
N VAL A 92 14.64 10.03 -10.41
CA VAL A 92 16.04 9.75 -10.09
C VAL A 92 16.98 10.24 -11.19
N LEU A 93 16.63 10.01 -12.46
CA LEU A 93 17.41 10.45 -13.62
C LEU A 93 17.40 11.96 -13.78
N GLU A 94 16.22 12.57 -13.69
CA GLU A 94 16.03 14.02 -13.84
C GLU A 94 16.85 14.82 -12.81
N HIS A 95 16.93 14.33 -11.57
CA HIS A 95 17.63 15.00 -10.49
C HIS A 95 19.05 14.45 -10.23
N GLY A 96 19.49 13.43 -10.97
CA GLY A 96 20.83 12.86 -10.86
C GLY A 96 21.18 12.30 -9.48
N ILE A 97 20.19 11.91 -8.65
CA ILE A 97 20.41 11.53 -7.24
C ILE A 97 21.12 10.17 -7.07
N THR A 98 21.24 9.37 -8.13
CA THR A 98 22.09 8.16 -8.18
C THR A 98 23.46 8.42 -8.81
N GLY A 99 23.76 9.67 -9.19
CA GLY A 99 25.03 10.05 -9.80
C GLY A 99 26.24 9.68 -8.94
N GLY A 100 27.31 9.23 -9.59
CA GLY A 100 28.53 8.82 -8.90
C GLY A 100 28.41 7.51 -8.11
N GLY A 101 27.38 6.68 -8.38
CA GLY A 101 27.16 5.40 -7.70
C GLY A 101 26.52 5.56 -6.31
N GLN A 102 25.89 6.71 -6.03
CA GLN A 102 25.21 6.92 -4.75
C GLN A 102 24.03 5.96 -4.58
N VAL A 103 24.06 5.21 -3.48
CA VAL A 103 22.96 4.32 -3.08
C VAL A 103 21.75 5.18 -2.69
N GLN A 104 20.59 4.81 -3.24
CA GLN A 104 19.31 5.44 -2.90
C GLN A 104 18.34 4.38 -2.43
N LYS A 105 17.75 4.58 -1.25
CA LYS A 105 16.64 3.79 -0.69
C LYS A 105 15.43 4.71 -0.58
N LEU A 106 14.48 4.55 -1.51
CA LEU A 106 13.35 5.46 -1.70
C LEU A 106 12.03 4.73 -1.45
N TRP A 107 11.02 5.46 -1.02
CA TRP A 107 9.65 4.94 -0.96
C TRP A 107 8.63 6.02 -1.33
N TYR A 108 7.47 5.60 -1.82
CA TYR A 108 6.38 6.50 -2.18
C TYR A 108 5.04 5.90 -1.74
N ILE A 109 4.05 6.78 -1.62
CA ILE A 109 2.65 6.41 -1.41
C ILE A 109 1.76 7.28 -2.29
N GLY A 110 0.73 6.70 -2.89
CA GLY A 110 -0.33 7.47 -3.52
C GLY A 110 -1.17 6.68 -4.53
N PRO A 111 -2.08 7.37 -5.22
CA PRO A 111 -3.00 6.73 -6.15
C PRO A 111 -2.30 6.33 -7.46
N MET A 112 -2.82 5.27 -8.07
CA MET A 112 -2.44 4.67 -9.35
C MET A 112 -3.71 4.35 -10.13
N PHE A 113 -3.62 4.32 -11.47
CA PHE A 113 -4.78 4.27 -12.35
C PHE A 113 -4.65 3.18 -13.41
N ARG A 114 -5.59 2.23 -13.45
CA ARG A 114 -5.64 1.17 -14.47
C ARG A 114 -7.07 0.90 -14.90
N HIS A 115 -7.36 0.89 -16.20
CA HIS A 115 -8.67 0.60 -16.76
C HIS A 115 -9.00 -0.91 -16.73
N GLU A 116 -8.74 -1.53 -15.59
CA GLU A 116 -9.07 -2.92 -15.31
C GLU A 116 -10.58 -3.08 -15.05
N ARG A 117 -11.09 -4.30 -15.22
CA ARG A 117 -12.46 -4.65 -14.81
C ARG A 117 -12.52 -4.65 -13.28
N PRO A 118 -13.33 -3.77 -12.64
CA PRO A 118 -13.36 -3.68 -11.19
C PRO A 118 -13.85 -4.98 -10.55
N GLN A 119 -13.17 -5.41 -9.49
CA GLN A 119 -13.52 -6.56 -8.64
C GLN A 119 -13.07 -6.27 -7.21
N LYS A 120 -13.41 -7.14 -6.25
CA LYS A 120 -13.08 -6.93 -4.83
C LYS A 120 -11.56 -6.78 -4.66
N GLY A 121 -11.10 -5.64 -4.15
CA GLY A 121 -9.67 -5.33 -3.99
C GLY A 121 -8.91 -4.97 -5.28
N ARG A 122 -9.59 -4.77 -6.42
CA ARG A 122 -8.99 -4.33 -7.68
C ARG A 122 -9.86 -3.25 -8.31
N TYR A 123 -9.33 -2.04 -8.31
CA TYR A 123 -10.05 -0.82 -8.67
C TYR A 123 -9.36 -0.10 -9.82
N ARG A 124 -10.09 0.85 -10.42
CA ARG A 124 -9.56 1.67 -11.51
C ARG A 124 -8.68 2.80 -11.01
N GLN A 125 -9.01 3.33 -9.85
CA GLN A 125 -8.08 4.07 -9.01
C GLN A 125 -7.85 3.24 -7.75
N PHE A 126 -6.59 2.97 -7.45
CA PHE A 126 -6.16 2.25 -6.25
C PHE A 126 -4.92 2.93 -5.68
N HIS A 127 -4.53 2.60 -4.45
CA HIS A 127 -3.38 3.21 -3.79
C HIS A 127 -2.27 2.19 -3.61
N GLN A 128 -1.05 2.64 -3.87
CA GLN A 128 0.14 1.83 -3.67
C GLN A 128 1.10 2.50 -2.72
N ILE A 129 1.75 1.67 -1.90
CA ILE A 129 3.04 2.00 -1.31
C ILE A 129 4.08 1.21 -2.10
N GLY A 130 5.10 1.91 -2.59
CA GLY A 130 6.22 1.29 -3.29
C GLY A 130 7.56 1.68 -2.68
N VAL A 131 8.53 0.79 -2.84
CA VAL A 131 9.89 0.92 -2.33
C VAL A 131 10.84 0.61 -3.48
N GLU A 132 11.83 1.47 -3.70
CA GLU A 132 12.82 1.34 -4.76
C GLU A 132 14.22 1.55 -4.20
N VAL A 133 15.14 0.68 -4.59
CA VAL A 133 16.55 0.76 -4.21
C VAL A 133 17.42 0.76 -5.45
N PHE A 134 18.41 1.65 -5.47
CA PHE A 134 19.32 1.83 -6.60
C PHE A 134 20.78 1.67 -6.18
N ASN A 135 21.62 1.22 -7.13
CA ASN A 135 23.07 1.03 -6.98
C ASN A 135 23.47 -0.04 -5.94
N LEU A 136 22.66 -1.08 -5.76
CA LEU A 136 23.00 -2.27 -4.97
C LEU A 136 22.73 -3.55 -5.76
N ASP A 137 23.79 -4.27 -6.11
CA ASP A 137 23.73 -5.47 -6.97
C ASP A 137 23.49 -6.77 -6.20
N GLY A 138 23.77 -6.77 -4.89
CA GLY A 138 23.84 -7.98 -4.08
C GLY A 138 22.48 -8.56 -3.68
N PRO A 139 22.41 -9.86 -3.37
CA PRO A 139 21.18 -10.49 -2.86
C PRO A 139 20.84 -10.11 -1.41
N ASP A 140 21.71 -9.34 -0.75
CA ASP A 140 21.47 -8.79 0.58
C ASP A 140 20.38 -7.72 0.59
N ILE A 141 20.34 -6.84 -0.43
CA ILE A 141 19.27 -5.85 -0.53
C ILE A 141 17.92 -6.50 -0.89
N ASP A 142 17.90 -7.53 -1.74
CA ASP A 142 16.72 -8.35 -2.02
C ASP A 142 16.18 -8.99 -0.73
N ALA A 143 17.09 -9.53 0.10
CA ALA A 143 16.73 -10.09 1.40
C ALA A 143 16.19 -9.03 2.37
N GLU A 144 16.79 -7.83 2.42
CA GLU A 144 16.33 -6.73 3.27
C GLU A 144 14.87 -6.35 2.95
N LEU A 145 14.50 -6.25 1.67
CA LEU A 145 13.13 -5.94 1.25
C LEU A 145 12.13 -7.01 1.73
N ILE A 146 12.50 -8.28 1.64
CA ILE A 146 11.68 -9.41 2.08
C ILE A 146 11.59 -9.48 3.62
N VAL A 147 12.70 -9.26 4.33
CA VAL A 147 12.74 -9.20 5.79
C VAL A 147 11.90 -8.03 6.32
N MET A 148 12.00 -6.88 5.67
CA MET A 148 11.21 -5.70 6.00
C MET A 148 9.72 -5.96 5.85
N THR A 149 9.29 -6.55 4.72
CA THR A 149 7.87 -6.92 4.53
C THR A 149 7.42 -8.00 5.51
N TRP A 150 8.25 -8.99 5.84
CA TRP A 150 7.96 -9.98 6.90
C TRP A 150 7.80 -9.34 8.30
N ARG A 151 8.55 -8.26 8.58
CA ARG A 151 8.37 -7.45 9.79
C ARG A 151 7.03 -6.71 9.76
N LEU A 152 6.67 -6.11 8.62
CA LEU A 152 5.38 -5.44 8.44
C LEU A 152 4.22 -6.38 8.76
N TRP A 153 4.24 -7.59 8.22
CA TRP A 153 3.20 -8.59 8.49
C TRP A 153 3.07 -8.93 9.97
N GLY A 154 4.19 -8.90 10.71
CA GLY A 154 4.20 -9.10 12.16
C GLY A 154 3.58 -7.92 12.91
N MET A 155 3.92 -6.69 12.51
CA MET A 155 3.37 -5.46 13.09
C MET A 155 1.86 -5.34 12.86
N LEU A 156 1.38 -5.89 11.74
CA LEU A 156 -0.03 -5.91 11.36
C LEU A 156 -0.80 -7.16 11.86
N GLY A 157 -0.15 -8.11 12.52
CA GLY A 157 -0.79 -9.33 13.02
C GLY A 157 -1.17 -10.37 11.95
N ILE A 158 -0.70 -10.23 10.69
CA ILE A 158 -1.14 -11.05 9.55
C ILE A 158 -0.12 -12.07 9.04
N ARG A 159 0.98 -12.32 9.75
CA ARG A 159 2.03 -13.28 9.32
C ARG A 159 1.50 -14.65 8.90
N ASN A 160 0.53 -15.17 9.65
CA ASN A 160 -0.01 -16.51 9.44
C ASN A 160 -0.98 -16.58 8.25
N ALA A 161 -1.38 -15.43 7.69
CA ALA A 161 -2.29 -15.33 6.56
C ALA A 161 -1.59 -15.03 5.24
N VAL A 162 -0.25 -14.95 5.23
CA VAL A 162 0.54 -14.65 4.04
C VAL A 162 1.63 -15.70 3.83
N LYS A 163 1.93 -15.98 2.57
CA LYS A 163 2.97 -16.91 2.13
C LYS A 163 3.88 -16.21 1.14
N LEU A 164 5.19 -16.38 1.29
CA LEU A 164 6.18 -15.88 0.33
C LEU A 164 6.37 -16.89 -0.80
N GLU A 165 6.16 -16.44 -2.03
CA GLU A 165 6.54 -17.15 -3.25
C GLU A 165 7.73 -16.44 -3.89
N LEU A 166 8.75 -17.22 -4.27
CA LEU A 166 10.02 -16.70 -4.76
C LEU A 166 10.40 -17.37 -6.08
N ASN A 167 11.00 -16.61 -7.00
CA ASN A 167 11.57 -17.12 -8.24
C ASN A 167 12.74 -16.26 -8.73
N SER A 168 13.49 -16.76 -9.72
CA SER A 168 14.49 -15.98 -10.44
C SER A 168 14.21 -15.99 -11.94
N LEU A 169 14.21 -14.80 -12.56
CA LEU A 169 14.01 -14.61 -13.98
C LEU A 169 15.32 -14.53 -14.79
N GLY A 170 16.46 -14.74 -14.15
CA GLY A 170 17.79 -14.67 -14.75
C GLY A 170 18.17 -13.28 -15.28
N THR A 171 19.31 -13.19 -15.97
CA THR A 171 19.63 -12.02 -16.80
C THR A 171 18.77 -11.98 -18.05
N SER A 172 18.84 -10.86 -18.79
CA SER A 172 18.17 -10.70 -20.08
C SER A 172 18.61 -11.78 -21.09
N GLU A 173 19.89 -12.15 -21.11
CA GLU A 173 20.42 -13.19 -22.02
C GLU A 173 19.91 -14.57 -21.63
N ALA A 174 19.91 -14.92 -20.33
CA ALA A 174 19.37 -16.18 -19.85
C ALA A 174 17.87 -16.32 -20.18
N ARG A 175 17.13 -15.22 -19.99
CA ARG A 175 15.71 -15.17 -20.34
C ARG A 175 15.47 -15.27 -21.85
N ALA A 176 16.32 -14.68 -22.68
CA ALA A 176 16.21 -14.79 -24.13
C ALA A 176 16.34 -16.25 -24.59
N ARG A 177 17.35 -16.98 -24.09
CA ARG A 177 17.51 -18.42 -24.36
C ARG A 177 16.30 -19.24 -23.88
N TYR A 178 15.82 -18.95 -22.68
CA TYR A 178 14.62 -19.61 -22.15
C TYR A 178 13.37 -19.33 -23.02
N ARG A 179 13.20 -18.08 -23.46
CA ARG A 179 12.08 -17.67 -24.30
C ARG A 179 12.08 -18.44 -25.62
N GLU A 180 13.23 -18.62 -26.25
CA GLU A 180 13.36 -19.42 -27.48
C GLU A 180 12.89 -20.86 -27.26
N ALA A 181 13.39 -21.51 -26.21
CA ALA A 181 12.98 -22.88 -25.87
C ALA A 181 11.48 -22.99 -25.54
N LEU A 182 10.93 -22.01 -24.82
CA LEU A 182 9.50 -21.95 -24.50
C LEU A 182 8.65 -21.75 -25.76
N VAL A 183 9.08 -20.88 -26.67
CA VAL A 183 8.38 -20.64 -27.94
C VAL A 183 8.39 -21.90 -28.79
N GLU A 184 9.52 -22.58 -28.91
CA GLU A 184 9.63 -23.86 -29.62
C GLU A 184 8.68 -24.91 -29.03
N PHE A 185 8.71 -25.07 -27.70
CA PHE A 185 7.86 -26.01 -26.97
C PHE A 185 6.36 -25.76 -27.18
N LEU A 186 5.93 -24.51 -27.08
CA LEU A 186 4.54 -24.09 -27.21
C LEU A 186 4.06 -24.10 -28.67
N SER A 187 4.91 -23.72 -29.62
CA SER A 187 4.57 -23.74 -31.05
C SER A 187 4.30 -25.15 -31.55
N ALA A 188 5.02 -26.15 -31.02
CA ALA A 188 4.78 -27.57 -31.30
C ALA A 188 3.44 -28.09 -30.74
N ARG A 189 2.77 -27.33 -29.88
CA ARG A 189 1.52 -27.70 -29.19
C ARG A 189 0.45 -26.61 -29.33
N LEU A 190 0.52 -25.82 -30.40
CA LEU A 190 -0.28 -24.61 -30.59
C LEU A 190 -1.80 -24.89 -30.51
N ASP A 191 -2.22 -26.04 -31.04
CA ASP A 191 -3.59 -26.55 -31.06
C ASP A 191 -4.13 -26.94 -29.68
N GLN A 192 -3.26 -27.12 -28.69
CA GLN A 192 -3.60 -27.44 -27.30
C GLN A 192 -3.62 -26.19 -26.40
N LEU A 193 -3.33 -25.01 -26.95
CA LEU A 193 -3.35 -23.74 -26.22
C LEU A 193 -4.68 -23.02 -26.43
N ASP A 194 -5.19 -22.38 -25.37
CA ASP A 194 -6.31 -21.45 -25.48
C ASP A 194 -5.97 -20.23 -26.36
N GLU A 195 -6.99 -19.56 -26.90
CA GLU A 195 -6.83 -18.43 -27.84
C GLU A 195 -5.96 -17.29 -27.27
N ASP A 196 -6.06 -17.01 -25.96
CA ASP A 196 -5.28 -15.95 -25.31
C ASP A 196 -3.80 -16.34 -25.27
N SER A 197 -3.52 -17.59 -24.92
CA SER A 197 -2.16 -18.15 -24.92
C SER A 197 -1.56 -18.21 -26.31
N GLN A 198 -2.32 -18.57 -27.35
CA GLN A 198 -1.86 -18.51 -28.75
C GLN A 198 -1.50 -17.09 -29.18
N ARG A 199 -2.26 -16.08 -28.72
CA ARG A 199 -1.94 -14.67 -28.97
C ARG A 199 -0.65 -14.25 -28.24
N ARG A 200 -0.54 -14.58 -26.95
CA ARG A 200 0.63 -14.24 -26.11
C ARG A 200 1.92 -14.90 -26.60
N LEU A 201 1.84 -16.09 -27.17
CA LEU A 201 3.00 -16.77 -27.76
C LEU A 201 3.71 -15.92 -28.83
N LYS A 202 2.99 -15.04 -29.54
CA LYS A 202 3.56 -14.17 -30.57
C LYS A 202 4.17 -12.88 -30.02
N THR A 203 3.70 -12.41 -28.87
CA THR A 203 4.11 -11.11 -28.30
C THR A 203 4.97 -11.31 -27.06
N ASN A 204 4.39 -11.86 -25.99
CA ASN A 204 5.03 -12.10 -24.70
C ASN A 204 4.83 -13.56 -24.24
N PRO A 205 5.67 -14.50 -24.72
CA PRO A 205 5.52 -15.94 -24.47
C PRO A 205 5.55 -16.33 -22.99
N LEU A 206 6.28 -15.60 -22.16
CA LEU A 206 6.39 -15.88 -20.73
C LEU A 206 5.04 -15.73 -20.02
N ARG A 207 4.15 -14.87 -20.51
CA ARG A 207 2.80 -14.69 -19.94
C ARG A 207 1.85 -15.85 -20.20
N VAL A 208 2.24 -16.81 -21.04
CA VAL A 208 1.51 -18.08 -21.17
C VAL A 208 1.61 -18.88 -19.88
N LEU A 209 2.73 -18.78 -19.14
CA LEU A 209 2.95 -19.53 -17.89
C LEU A 209 1.92 -19.21 -16.78
N ASP A 210 1.34 -18.01 -16.82
CA ASP A 210 0.35 -17.53 -15.84
C ASP A 210 -1.12 -17.80 -16.25
N THR A 211 -1.36 -18.48 -17.39
CA THR A 211 -2.72 -18.81 -17.83
C THR A 211 -3.51 -19.55 -16.75
N LYS A 212 -4.82 -19.30 -16.64
CA LYS A 212 -5.72 -20.06 -15.76
C LYS A 212 -6.51 -21.13 -16.52
N HIS A 213 -6.30 -21.26 -17.83
CA HIS A 213 -7.00 -22.25 -18.64
C HIS A 213 -6.50 -23.67 -18.30
N PRO A 214 -7.37 -24.61 -17.87
CA PRO A 214 -6.96 -25.93 -17.41
C PRO A 214 -6.16 -26.74 -18.45
N GLU A 215 -6.58 -26.70 -19.72
CA GLU A 215 -5.93 -27.44 -20.80
C GLU A 215 -4.51 -26.91 -21.06
N THR A 216 -4.35 -25.59 -21.15
CA THR A 216 -3.04 -24.96 -21.30
C THR A 216 -2.17 -25.21 -20.07
N GLN A 217 -2.74 -25.20 -18.86
CA GLN A 217 -2.00 -25.55 -17.63
C GLN A 217 -1.49 -26.99 -17.63
N ALA A 218 -2.23 -27.93 -18.22
CA ALA A 218 -1.78 -29.32 -18.39
C ALA A 218 -0.57 -29.41 -19.34
N VAL A 219 -0.59 -28.67 -20.46
CA VAL A 219 0.54 -28.57 -21.39
C VAL A 219 1.79 -28.00 -20.70
N LEU A 220 1.61 -27.01 -19.83
CA LEU A 220 2.70 -26.33 -19.13
C LEU A 220 3.40 -27.18 -18.06
N VAL A 221 2.88 -28.35 -17.71
CA VAL A 221 3.56 -29.27 -16.77
C VAL A 221 4.91 -29.72 -17.33
N ASP A 222 4.99 -29.94 -18.64
CA ASP A 222 6.19 -30.42 -19.33
C ASP A 222 6.99 -29.29 -20.00
N ALA A 223 6.61 -28.03 -19.76
CA ALA A 223 7.32 -26.88 -20.32
C ALA A 223 8.76 -26.80 -19.77
N PRO A 224 9.71 -26.24 -20.56
CA PRO A 224 11.03 -25.96 -20.04
C PRO A 224 10.94 -25.08 -18.79
N LYS A 225 11.82 -25.33 -17.82
CA LYS A 225 11.87 -24.57 -16.56
C LYS A 225 12.94 -23.50 -16.66
N LEU A 226 12.59 -22.26 -16.37
CA LEU A 226 13.54 -21.13 -16.40
C LEU A 226 14.77 -21.36 -15.49
N ALA A 227 14.59 -22.08 -14.39
CA ALA A 227 15.67 -22.46 -13.48
C ALA A 227 16.84 -23.19 -14.19
N ASP A 228 16.56 -23.97 -15.23
CA ASP A 228 17.56 -24.73 -15.99
C ASP A 228 18.34 -23.87 -16.98
N TYR A 229 17.92 -22.62 -17.20
CA TYR A 229 18.51 -21.68 -18.16
C TYR A 229 19.25 -20.52 -17.49
N LEU A 230 19.19 -20.44 -16.15
CA LEU A 230 19.86 -19.41 -15.37
C LEU A 230 21.37 -19.46 -15.62
N ASP A 231 21.95 -18.29 -15.86
CA ASP A 231 23.39 -18.08 -15.82
C ASP A 231 23.94 -18.25 -14.39
N GLU A 232 25.25 -18.47 -14.29
CA GLU A 232 25.92 -18.72 -13.01
C GLU A 232 25.77 -17.54 -12.04
N GLU A 233 25.80 -16.30 -12.54
CA GLU A 233 25.60 -15.10 -11.72
C GLU A 233 24.20 -15.10 -11.08
N SER A 234 23.16 -15.34 -11.87
CA SER A 234 21.77 -15.41 -11.41
C SER A 234 21.56 -16.56 -10.42
N ARG A 235 22.22 -17.70 -10.63
CA ARG A 235 22.18 -18.85 -9.72
C ARG A 235 22.83 -18.51 -8.38
N VAL A 236 24.04 -17.95 -8.39
CA VAL A 236 24.76 -17.52 -7.17
C VAL A 236 23.97 -16.46 -6.42
N HIS A 237 23.41 -15.47 -7.13
CA HIS A 237 22.57 -14.44 -6.53
C HIS A 237 21.34 -15.06 -5.84
N PHE A 238 20.64 -15.98 -6.52
CA PHE A 238 19.44 -16.60 -5.97
C PHE A 238 19.71 -17.50 -4.76
N GLU A 239 20.78 -18.31 -4.79
CA GLU A 239 21.22 -19.08 -3.62
C GLU A 239 21.63 -18.16 -2.46
N GLY A 240 22.31 -17.06 -2.76
CA GLY A 240 22.69 -16.06 -1.77
C GLY A 240 21.49 -15.40 -1.09
N LEU A 241 20.39 -15.17 -1.83
CA LEU A 241 19.13 -14.68 -1.28
C LEU A 241 18.50 -15.72 -0.36
N LYS A 242 18.33 -16.96 -0.84
CA LYS A 242 17.74 -18.07 -0.06
C LYS A 242 18.48 -18.28 1.26
N ALA A 243 19.81 -18.32 1.24
CA ALA A 243 20.61 -18.48 2.45
C ALA A 243 20.36 -17.38 3.50
N ARG A 244 20.14 -16.14 3.07
CA ARG A 244 19.80 -15.02 3.97
C ARG A 244 18.38 -15.13 4.51
N LEU A 245 17.42 -15.56 3.70
CA LEU A 245 16.04 -15.81 4.14
C LEU A 245 15.98 -16.96 5.15
N ASP A 246 16.72 -18.05 4.89
CA ASP A 246 16.85 -19.19 5.80
C ASP A 246 17.45 -18.74 7.14
N ALA A 247 18.53 -17.95 7.11
CA ALA A 247 19.15 -17.39 8.30
C ALA A 247 18.22 -16.43 9.08
N ALA A 248 17.34 -15.71 8.38
CA ALA A 248 16.33 -14.84 8.98
C ALA A 248 15.08 -15.60 9.48
N GLY A 249 14.98 -16.91 9.22
CA GLY A 249 13.84 -17.74 9.60
C GLY A 249 12.55 -17.40 8.83
N ILE A 250 12.67 -16.95 7.58
CA ILE A 250 11.52 -16.57 6.75
C ILE A 250 11.10 -17.76 5.89
N PRO A 251 9.88 -18.31 6.06
CA PRO A 251 9.41 -19.39 5.21
C PRO A 251 9.07 -18.88 3.81
N TYR A 252 9.50 -19.62 2.78
CA TYR A 252 9.17 -19.35 1.38
C TYR A 252 8.94 -20.65 0.60
N VAL A 253 8.28 -20.52 -0.55
CA VAL A 253 8.18 -21.57 -1.55
C VAL A 253 8.74 -21.09 -2.88
N ILE A 254 9.40 -21.97 -3.63
CA ILE A 254 9.85 -21.66 -4.98
C ILE A 254 8.69 -21.88 -5.95
N ASN A 255 8.26 -20.81 -6.62
CA ASN A 255 7.22 -20.88 -7.64
C ASN A 255 7.84 -20.60 -9.03
N PRO A 256 8.19 -21.64 -9.82
CA PRO A 256 8.79 -21.45 -11.14
C PRO A 256 7.83 -20.83 -12.16
N LYS A 257 6.53 -20.80 -11.88
CA LYS A 257 5.51 -20.13 -12.71
C LYS A 257 5.36 -18.64 -12.36
N LEU A 258 6.05 -18.16 -11.32
CA LEU A 258 6.01 -16.76 -10.92
C LEU A 258 6.74 -15.91 -11.96
N VAL A 259 5.96 -15.35 -12.87
CA VAL A 259 6.34 -14.31 -13.82
C VAL A 259 5.59 -13.03 -13.47
N ARG A 260 6.13 -11.88 -13.87
CA ARG A 260 5.54 -10.58 -13.55
C ARG A 260 4.93 -9.94 -14.79
N GLY A 261 3.92 -9.10 -14.59
CA GLY A 261 3.21 -8.43 -15.68
C GLY A 261 3.96 -7.25 -16.32
N LEU A 262 5.20 -6.98 -15.87
CA LEU A 262 6.06 -5.89 -16.31
C LEU A 262 7.34 -6.51 -16.85
N ASP A 263 7.78 -6.13 -18.05
CA ASP A 263 8.84 -6.85 -18.75
C ASP A 263 10.25 -6.48 -18.24
N TYR A 264 10.37 -5.42 -17.46
CA TYR A 264 11.64 -4.88 -16.96
C TYR A 264 12.32 -5.71 -15.84
N TYR A 265 11.62 -6.70 -15.25
CA TYR A 265 12.21 -7.46 -14.13
C TYR A 265 13.43 -8.26 -14.59
N SER A 266 14.37 -8.55 -13.69
CA SER A 266 15.56 -9.41 -13.83
C SER A 266 15.79 -10.16 -12.52
N LYS A 267 16.57 -11.24 -12.55
CA LYS A 267 16.98 -11.99 -11.34
C LYS A 267 15.80 -12.22 -10.39
N THR A 268 15.89 -11.82 -9.12
CA THR A 268 14.84 -12.05 -8.11
C THR A 268 13.48 -11.49 -8.51
N VAL A 269 12.44 -12.30 -8.34
CA VAL A 269 11.05 -11.86 -8.25
C VAL A 269 10.37 -12.56 -7.09
N PHE A 270 9.48 -11.86 -6.39
CA PHE A 270 8.78 -12.40 -5.24
C PHE A 270 7.35 -11.86 -5.11
N GLU A 271 6.51 -12.64 -4.45
CA GLU A 271 5.17 -12.24 -4.06
C GLU A 271 4.85 -12.70 -2.64
N TRP A 272 4.16 -11.84 -1.90
CA TRP A 272 3.40 -12.25 -0.73
C TRP A 272 1.96 -12.49 -1.16
N VAL A 273 1.49 -13.71 -0.98
CA VAL A 273 0.14 -14.15 -1.36
C VAL A 273 -0.68 -14.58 -0.14
N THR A 274 -1.99 -14.41 -0.21
CA THR A 274 -2.97 -14.86 0.78
C THR A 274 -4.10 -15.64 0.10
N ASP A 275 -4.64 -16.65 0.76
CA ASP A 275 -5.86 -17.36 0.35
C ASP A 275 -7.15 -16.75 0.92
N GLN A 276 -7.02 -15.80 1.84
CA GLN A 276 -8.14 -15.18 2.56
C GLN A 276 -9.00 -14.25 1.69
N LEU A 277 -8.47 -13.80 0.54
CA LEU A 277 -9.12 -12.86 -0.37
C LEU A 277 -9.66 -13.51 -1.66
N GLY A 278 -9.64 -14.85 -1.75
CA GLY A 278 -10.11 -15.60 -2.92
C GLY A 278 -9.06 -15.72 -4.03
N ALA A 279 -9.51 -15.85 -5.29
CA ALA A 279 -8.70 -16.31 -6.43
C ALA A 279 -7.51 -15.40 -6.84
N GLN A 280 -7.42 -14.18 -6.31
CA GLN A 280 -6.26 -13.31 -6.49
C GLN A 280 -5.70 -12.90 -5.13
N GLY A 281 -4.64 -13.58 -4.72
CA GLY A 281 -4.08 -13.50 -3.37
C GLY A 281 -2.92 -12.53 -3.19
N THR A 282 -2.34 -11.96 -4.24
CA THR A 282 -1.13 -11.14 -4.11
C THR A 282 -1.41 -9.83 -3.37
N VAL A 283 -0.73 -9.61 -2.24
CA VAL A 283 -0.85 -8.40 -1.40
C VAL A 283 0.38 -7.49 -1.50
N CYS A 284 1.54 -8.06 -1.79
CA CYS A 284 2.78 -7.34 -2.06
C CYS A 284 3.57 -8.12 -3.10
N ALA A 285 4.21 -7.41 -4.03
CA ALA A 285 5.02 -8.04 -5.06
C ALA A 285 6.18 -7.15 -5.46
N GLY A 286 7.30 -7.78 -5.78
CA GLY A 286 8.53 -7.07 -6.08
C GLY A 286 9.53 -7.92 -6.83
N GLY A 287 10.71 -7.35 -7.00
CA GLY A 287 11.81 -7.98 -7.72
C GLY A 287 12.83 -6.97 -8.19
N ARG A 288 13.89 -7.50 -8.79
CA ARG A 288 15.01 -6.75 -9.35
C ARG A 288 14.71 -6.35 -10.79
N TYR A 289 15.25 -5.23 -11.25
CA TYR A 289 14.96 -4.61 -12.54
C TYR A 289 16.18 -3.84 -13.09
N ASP A 290 17.36 -4.46 -13.04
CA ASP A 290 18.65 -3.80 -13.30
C ASP A 290 18.76 -3.09 -14.66
N GLY A 291 18.00 -3.53 -15.67
CA GLY A 291 18.00 -2.92 -17.01
C GLY A 291 17.12 -1.67 -17.17
N LEU A 292 16.22 -1.39 -16.22
CA LEU A 292 15.19 -0.36 -16.40
C LEU A 292 15.77 1.05 -16.52
N VAL A 293 16.79 1.37 -15.71
CA VAL A 293 17.41 2.70 -15.71
C VAL A 293 18.09 2.99 -17.05
N GLU A 294 18.80 2.01 -17.60
CA GLU A 294 19.44 2.11 -18.92
C GLU A 294 18.41 2.24 -20.04
N GLN A 295 17.35 1.43 -20.00
CA GLN A 295 16.23 1.50 -20.94
C GLN A 295 15.55 2.88 -20.97
N MET A 296 15.60 3.62 -19.86
CA MET A 296 15.09 4.98 -19.73
C MET A 296 16.11 6.08 -20.08
N GLY A 297 17.28 5.72 -20.62
CA GLY A 297 18.32 6.66 -21.07
C GLY A 297 19.33 7.04 -19.98
N GLY A 298 19.32 6.34 -18.84
CA GLY A 298 20.31 6.49 -17.79
C GLY A 298 21.57 5.64 -18.01
N LYS A 299 22.51 5.71 -17.06
CA LYS A 299 23.62 4.77 -16.99
C LYS A 299 23.13 3.43 -16.39
N PRO A 300 23.76 2.29 -16.75
CA PRO A 300 23.47 1.01 -16.11
C PRO A 300 23.49 1.15 -14.59
N THR A 301 22.35 0.83 -13.96
CA THR A 301 22.11 1.05 -12.53
C THR A 301 21.23 -0.08 -12.03
N ALA A 302 21.78 -0.92 -11.16
CA ALA A 302 21.00 -1.97 -10.51
C ALA A 302 19.84 -1.39 -9.70
N GLY A 303 18.70 -2.06 -9.78
CA GLY A 303 17.44 -1.59 -9.23
C GLY A 303 16.65 -2.75 -8.64
N VAL A 304 16.14 -2.60 -7.42
CA VAL A 304 15.28 -3.61 -6.78
C VAL A 304 14.24 -2.94 -5.90
N GLY A 305 13.03 -3.48 -5.91
CA GLY A 305 11.92 -2.83 -5.24
C GLY A 305 10.69 -3.72 -5.11
N PHE A 306 9.64 -3.18 -4.50
CA PHE A 306 8.33 -3.80 -4.44
C PHE A 306 7.24 -2.74 -4.39
N ALA A 307 6.02 -3.16 -4.71
CA ALA A 307 4.81 -2.39 -4.42
C ALA A 307 3.79 -3.25 -3.69
N MET A 308 2.93 -2.58 -2.92
CA MET A 308 1.82 -3.20 -2.20
C MET A 308 0.57 -2.34 -2.33
N GLY A 309 -0.57 -2.98 -2.62
CA GLY A 309 -1.85 -2.29 -2.78
C GLY A 309 -2.52 -2.07 -1.44
N ILE A 310 -2.80 -0.81 -1.08
CA ILE A 310 -3.35 -0.46 0.24
C ILE A 310 -4.74 -1.09 0.42
N GLU A 311 -5.59 -1.03 -0.60
CA GLU A 311 -6.96 -1.55 -0.53
C GLU A 311 -7.01 -3.05 -0.24
N ARG A 312 -6.08 -3.83 -0.82
CA ARG A 312 -6.03 -5.27 -0.56
C ARG A 312 -5.58 -5.57 0.86
N LEU A 313 -4.63 -4.80 1.38
CA LEU A 313 -4.12 -4.98 2.73
C LEU A 313 -5.14 -4.54 3.77
N VAL A 314 -5.80 -3.40 3.57
CA VAL A 314 -6.91 -2.96 4.41
C VAL A 314 -8.03 -4.01 4.40
N LEU A 315 -8.41 -4.52 3.22
CA LEU A 315 -9.41 -5.57 3.11
C LEU A 315 -8.98 -6.87 3.83
N LEU A 316 -7.69 -7.23 3.77
CA LEU A 316 -7.17 -8.40 4.49
C LEU A 316 -7.25 -8.20 6.01
N LEU A 317 -6.89 -7.02 6.51
CA LEU A 317 -7.00 -6.68 7.93
C LEU A 317 -8.46 -6.75 8.40
N GLU A 318 -9.39 -6.21 7.62
CA GLU A 318 -10.83 -6.31 7.89
C GLU A 318 -11.30 -7.77 7.90
N THR A 319 -10.88 -8.56 6.91
CA THR A 319 -11.28 -9.98 6.77
C THR A 319 -10.77 -10.84 7.92
N LEU A 320 -9.60 -10.50 8.48
CA LEU A 320 -8.98 -11.20 9.60
C LEU A 320 -9.30 -10.57 10.97
N GLU A 321 -10.18 -9.57 11.01
CA GLU A 321 -10.53 -8.80 12.20
C GLU A 321 -9.30 -8.24 12.95
N GLN A 322 -8.23 -7.92 12.21
CA GLN A 322 -7.00 -7.31 12.71
C GLN A 322 -7.10 -5.79 12.69
N ILE A 323 -8.12 -5.25 13.35
CA ILE A 323 -8.38 -3.81 13.45
C ILE A 323 -8.10 -3.40 14.90
N PRO A 324 -7.09 -2.54 15.16
CA PRO A 324 -6.85 -2.03 16.51
C PRO A 324 -8.08 -1.32 17.07
N GLU A 325 -8.45 -1.59 18.32
CA GLU A 325 -9.65 -1.02 18.92
C GLU A 325 -9.54 0.51 19.03
N GLU A 326 -8.33 1.02 19.24
CA GLU A 326 -8.03 2.44 19.47
C GLU A 326 -8.33 3.32 18.25
N ILE A 327 -8.21 2.74 17.05
CA ILE A 327 -8.44 3.47 15.79
C ILE A 327 -9.93 3.50 15.41
N SER A 328 -10.76 2.63 15.99
CA SER A 328 -12.22 2.66 15.77
C SER A 328 -12.87 3.89 16.41
N ARG A 329 -12.24 4.41 17.47
CA ARG A 329 -12.67 5.62 18.17
C ARG A 329 -12.27 6.84 17.36
N GLN A 330 -13.15 7.83 17.19
CA GLN A 330 -12.82 9.10 16.52
C GLN A 330 -12.78 10.29 17.49
N VAL A 331 -13.41 10.14 18.65
CA VAL A 331 -13.52 11.17 19.69
C VAL A 331 -13.14 10.52 21.00
N ASP A 332 -12.21 11.11 21.74
CA ASP A 332 -11.84 10.63 23.05
C ASP A 332 -12.71 11.28 24.12
N VAL A 333 -12.96 12.58 23.97
CA VAL A 333 -13.67 13.41 24.94
C VAL A 333 -14.67 14.30 24.23
N TYR A 334 -15.88 14.41 24.78
CA TYR A 334 -16.94 15.25 24.23
C TYR A 334 -17.38 16.32 25.23
N LEU A 335 -17.35 17.60 24.86
CA LEU A 335 -17.75 18.71 25.73
C LEU A 335 -19.20 19.11 25.49
N CYS A 336 -20.03 18.91 26.50
CA CYS A 336 -21.39 19.42 26.61
C CYS A 336 -21.39 20.74 27.40
N ALA A 337 -21.92 21.80 26.81
CA ALA A 337 -22.04 23.11 27.42
C ALA A 337 -23.49 23.59 27.40
N PHE A 338 -23.95 24.18 28.50
CA PHE A 338 -25.35 24.58 28.69
C PHE A 338 -25.45 26.06 29.02
N GLY A 339 -25.98 26.84 28.07
CA GLY A 339 -26.07 28.29 28.17
C GLY A 339 -24.91 28.99 27.44
N GLU A 340 -25.16 30.20 26.94
CA GLU A 340 -24.22 30.94 26.09
C GLU A 340 -22.88 31.20 26.79
N ALA A 341 -22.91 31.54 28.09
CA ALA A 341 -21.70 31.76 28.88
C ALA A 341 -20.84 30.48 28.99
N ALA A 342 -21.47 29.33 29.22
CA ALA A 342 -20.79 28.04 29.27
C ALA A 342 -20.29 27.61 27.89
N GLU A 343 -21.02 27.92 26.80
CA GLU A 343 -20.56 27.63 25.43
C GLU A 343 -19.29 28.42 25.08
N LEU A 344 -19.25 29.72 25.41
CA LEU A 344 -18.06 30.57 25.20
C LEU A 344 -16.86 30.11 26.03
N ALA A 345 -17.09 29.81 27.31
CA ALA A 345 -16.04 29.33 28.21
C ALA A 345 -15.55 27.92 27.83
N GLY A 346 -16.48 27.03 27.48
CA GLY A 346 -16.20 25.66 27.10
C GLY A 346 -15.35 25.56 25.84
N LEU A 347 -15.58 26.43 24.85
CA LEU A 347 -14.71 26.53 23.67
C LEU A 347 -13.28 26.94 24.05
N THR A 348 -13.14 27.95 24.92
CA THR A 348 -11.82 28.41 25.39
C THR A 348 -11.08 27.31 26.16
N LEU A 349 -11.78 26.62 27.06
CA LEU A 349 -11.21 25.52 27.84
C LEU A 349 -10.80 24.34 26.93
N ALA A 350 -11.61 24.03 25.91
CA ALA A 350 -11.29 23.00 24.94
C ALA A 350 -9.99 23.28 24.18
N GLU A 351 -9.74 24.53 23.74
CA GLU A 351 -8.47 24.89 23.10
C GLU A 351 -7.29 24.77 24.06
N GLN A 352 -7.42 25.20 25.31
CA GLN A 352 -6.37 25.04 26.32
C GLN A 352 -6.02 23.57 26.57
N VAL A 353 -7.03 22.70 26.55
CA VAL A 353 -6.81 21.24 26.65
C VAL A 353 -6.07 20.73 25.41
N ARG A 354 -6.42 21.18 24.19
CA ARG A 354 -5.73 20.78 22.95
C ARG A 354 -4.28 21.26 22.92
N ASP A 355 -4.00 22.47 23.40
CA ASP A 355 -2.63 22.99 23.51
C ASP A 355 -1.76 22.13 24.42
N ARG A 356 -2.32 21.65 25.54
CA ARG A 356 -1.63 20.81 26.52
C ARG A 356 -1.57 19.34 26.12
N LEU A 357 -2.58 18.85 25.40
CA LEU A 357 -2.73 17.47 24.95
C LEU A 357 -2.97 17.41 23.43
N PRO A 358 -1.93 17.63 22.60
CA PRO A 358 -2.08 17.78 21.15
C PRO A 358 -2.61 16.52 20.44
N ASN A 359 -2.56 15.35 21.08
CA ASN A 359 -3.07 14.10 20.54
C ASN A 359 -4.49 13.74 21.01
N LEU A 360 -5.07 14.52 21.94
CA LEU A 360 -6.41 14.25 22.46
C LEU A 360 -7.49 14.72 21.48
N ARG A 361 -8.40 13.82 21.08
CA ARG A 361 -9.51 14.14 20.19
C ARG A 361 -10.71 14.64 20.99
N LEU A 362 -10.70 15.94 21.30
CA LEU A 362 -11.78 16.61 22.02
C LEU A 362 -12.77 17.28 21.05
N GLN A 363 -14.03 16.80 21.06
CA GLN A 363 -15.13 17.40 20.29
C GLN A 363 -15.99 18.29 21.20
N VAL A 364 -16.28 19.52 20.77
CA VAL A 364 -17.21 20.42 21.46
C VAL A 364 -18.59 20.34 20.81
N ASN A 365 -19.66 20.28 21.60
CA ASN A 365 -21.01 20.36 21.06
C ASN A 365 -21.23 21.69 20.33
N ALA A 366 -21.81 21.61 19.14
CA ALA A 366 -22.27 22.77 18.37
C ALA A 366 -23.75 22.63 18.00
N GLY A 367 -24.42 23.78 17.81
CA GLY A 367 -25.82 23.86 17.38
C GLY A 367 -26.85 23.82 18.50
N ALA A 368 -26.47 24.30 19.70
CA ALA A 368 -27.29 24.27 20.92
C ALA A 368 -27.86 22.87 21.23
N GLY A 369 -28.73 22.79 22.24
CA GLY A 369 -29.52 21.60 22.54
C GLY A 369 -29.68 21.34 24.02
N SER A 370 -30.80 20.69 24.37
CA SER A 370 -31.06 20.21 25.73
C SER A 370 -29.96 19.26 26.24
N PHE A 371 -29.85 19.14 27.56
CA PHE A 371 -29.00 18.15 28.25
C PHE A 371 -29.08 16.76 27.61
N LYS A 372 -30.30 16.21 27.52
CA LYS A 372 -30.54 14.89 26.93
C LYS A 372 -30.03 14.77 25.49
N SER A 373 -30.19 15.83 24.69
CA SER A 373 -29.75 15.82 23.29
C SER A 373 -28.24 15.87 23.14
N GLN A 374 -27.54 16.68 23.94
CA GLN A 374 -26.08 16.76 23.89
C GLN A 374 -25.44 15.47 24.40
N PHE A 375 -25.97 14.90 25.49
CA PHE A 375 -25.51 13.59 25.97
C PHE A 375 -25.70 12.48 24.96
N LYS A 376 -26.82 12.47 24.22
CA LYS A 376 -27.02 11.50 23.14
C LYS A 376 -25.99 11.68 22.01
N LYS A 377 -25.58 12.92 21.69
CA LYS A 377 -24.51 13.17 20.72
C LYS A 377 -23.15 12.69 21.26
N ALA A 378 -22.85 12.96 22.54
CA ALA A 378 -21.63 12.49 23.20
C ALA A 378 -21.54 10.96 23.24
N ASP A 379 -22.65 10.28 23.51
CA ASP A 379 -22.70 8.82 23.48
C ASP A 379 -22.51 8.27 22.05
N LYS A 380 -23.18 8.88 21.06
CA LYS A 380 -23.07 8.49 19.65
C LYS A 380 -21.67 8.75 19.05
N SER A 381 -20.91 9.71 19.57
CA SER A 381 -19.56 10.01 19.06
C SER A 381 -18.52 8.94 19.43
N GLY A 382 -18.85 8.04 20.35
CA GLY A 382 -17.91 7.02 20.83
C GLY A 382 -16.91 7.53 21.87
N ALA A 383 -17.11 8.74 22.41
CA ALA A 383 -16.23 9.31 23.43
C ALA A 383 -16.14 8.44 24.68
N LEU A 384 -14.95 8.43 25.31
CA LEU A 384 -14.73 7.81 26.61
C LEU A 384 -15.34 8.64 27.73
N TYR A 385 -15.27 9.96 27.60
CA TYR A 385 -15.70 10.90 28.64
C TYR A 385 -16.56 12.01 28.04
N ALA A 386 -17.59 12.42 28.79
CA ALA A 386 -18.29 13.68 28.60
C ALA A 386 -17.77 14.72 29.59
N LEU A 387 -17.37 15.89 29.09
CA LEU A 387 -17.15 17.09 29.89
C LEU A 387 -18.46 17.87 29.97
N ILE A 388 -18.83 18.33 31.15
CA ILE A 388 -20.14 18.92 31.45
C ILE A 388 -19.92 20.28 32.07
N LEU A 389 -20.34 21.33 31.36
CA LEU A 389 -20.20 22.70 31.80
C LEU A 389 -21.56 23.41 31.76
N GLY A 390 -22.15 23.64 32.93
CA GLY A 390 -23.29 24.53 33.13
C GLY A 390 -22.90 25.78 33.92
N ASP A 391 -23.91 26.54 34.35
CA ASP A 391 -23.70 27.78 35.10
C ASP A 391 -23.01 27.54 36.46
N GLU A 392 -23.32 26.42 37.12
CA GLU A 392 -22.72 26.07 38.41
C GLU A 392 -21.22 25.74 38.25
N GLU A 393 -20.88 24.87 37.30
CA GLU A 393 -19.50 24.50 37.01
C GLU A 393 -18.68 25.72 36.57
N LEU A 394 -19.27 26.59 35.74
CA LEU A 394 -18.66 27.82 35.29
C LEU A 394 -18.37 28.78 36.46
N GLY A 395 -19.32 28.96 37.38
CA GLY A 395 -19.17 29.82 38.55
C GLY A 395 -18.06 29.36 39.51
N GLN A 396 -17.81 28.05 39.56
CA GLN A 396 -16.79 27.44 40.44
C GLN A 396 -15.45 27.17 39.73
N LYS A 397 -15.33 27.44 38.42
CA LYS A 397 -14.17 27.08 37.58
C LYS A 397 -13.81 25.59 37.67
N ILE A 398 -14.85 24.76 37.71
CA ILE A 398 -14.76 23.29 37.64
C ILE A 398 -15.44 22.81 36.36
N ILE A 399 -15.26 21.54 36.02
CA ILE A 399 -15.99 20.87 34.95
C ILE A 399 -16.35 19.45 35.40
N GLY A 400 -17.56 19.02 35.10
CA GLY A 400 -17.98 17.65 35.35
C GLY A 400 -17.33 16.73 34.31
N VAL A 401 -16.57 15.74 34.75
CA VAL A 401 -15.98 14.68 33.91
C VAL A 401 -16.75 13.40 34.17
N LYS A 402 -17.50 12.93 33.18
CA LYS A 402 -18.34 11.73 33.29
C LYS A 402 -17.86 10.63 32.34
N PRO A 403 -17.50 9.45 32.85
CA PRO A 403 -17.26 8.28 32.00
C PRO A 403 -18.52 7.92 31.21
N LEU A 404 -18.38 7.72 29.90
CA LEU A 404 -19.42 7.24 28.99
C LEU A 404 -19.24 5.75 28.64
N ARG A 405 -18.06 5.19 28.94
CA ARG A 405 -17.69 3.79 28.73
C ARG A 405 -17.10 3.25 30.03
N GLY A 406 -17.37 1.99 30.35
CA GLY A 406 -16.94 1.36 31.59
C GLY A 406 -17.75 1.78 32.83
N GLN A 407 -17.21 1.51 34.01
CA GLN A 407 -17.82 1.87 35.29
C GLN A 407 -17.12 3.10 35.88
N GLY A 408 -17.90 4.05 36.40
CA GLY A 408 -17.39 5.22 37.11
C GLY A 408 -18.46 6.31 37.27
N GLU A 409 -18.32 7.10 38.32
CA GLU A 409 -19.20 8.24 38.59
C GLU A 409 -18.65 9.53 37.98
N GLN A 410 -19.53 10.53 37.82
CA GLN A 410 -19.10 11.87 37.41
C GLN A 410 -18.26 12.51 38.52
N GLN A 411 -17.15 13.13 38.14
CA GLN A 411 -16.26 13.85 39.05
C GLN A 411 -16.15 15.31 38.64
N ASN A 412 -16.09 16.21 39.60
CA ASN A 412 -15.86 17.63 39.34
C ASN A 412 -14.37 17.93 39.42
N ILE A 413 -13.79 18.39 38.31
CA ILE A 413 -12.35 18.64 38.16
C ILE A 413 -12.13 20.13 37.94
N ALA A 414 -11.17 20.73 38.65
CA ALA A 414 -10.78 22.12 38.43
C ALA A 414 -10.20 22.31 37.02
N TRP A 415 -10.45 23.46 36.39
CA TRP A 415 -10.02 23.69 35.01
C TRP A 415 -8.50 23.59 34.81
N ASP A 416 -7.70 24.00 35.79
CA ASP A 416 -6.25 23.94 35.75
C ASP A 416 -5.70 22.51 35.77
N ALA A 417 -6.38 21.60 36.50
CA ALA A 417 -6.06 20.18 36.62
C ALA A 417 -6.67 19.30 35.51
N LEU A 418 -7.58 19.84 34.69
CA LEU A 418 -8.33 19.07 33.69
C LEU A 418 -7.41 18.31 32.71
N SER A 419 -6.38 18.96 32.19
CA SER A 419 -5.47 18.34 31.21
C SER A 419 -4.68 17.19 31.83
N GLU A 420 -4.20 17.33 33.06
CA GLU A 420 -3.48 16.25 33.76
C GLU A 420 -4.41 15.06 34.04
N HIS A 421 -5.64 15.34 34.47
CA HIS A 421 -6.65 14.31 34.68
C HIS A 421 -6.95 13.54 33.39
N LEU A 422 -7.23 14.25 32.30
CA LEU A 422 -7.51 13.63 30.99
C LEU A 422 -6.32 12.83 30.46
N ALA A 423 -5.08 13.30 30.66
CA ALA A 423 -3.89 12.55 30.29
C ALA A 423 -3.82 11.19 31.01
N SER A 424 -4.12 11.17 32.32
CA SER A 424 -4.08 9.94 33.12
C SER A 424 -5.14 8.92 32.72
N CYS A 425 -6.33 9.38 32.31
CA CYS A 425 -7.47 8.51 32.05
C CYS A 425 -7.65 8.12 30.58
N VAL A 426 -7.13 8.92 29.64
CA VAL A 426 -7.33 8.71 28.19
C VAL A 426 -6.07 8.27 27.47
N VAL A 427 -4.88 8.71 27.92
CA VAL A 427 -3.62 8.48 27.19
C VAL A 427 -2.86 7.24 27.70
N GLN A 428 -3.17 6.76 28.91
CA GLN A 428 -2.54 5.57 29.50
C GLN A 428 -3.35 4.28 29.34
N GLY A 429 -4.57 4.36 28.78
CA GLY A 429 -5.41 3.21 28.44
C GLY A 429 -5.60 3.15 26.93
#